data_AF-A0A4Q6I796-F1
#
_entry.id   AF-A0A4Q6I796-F1
#
_cell.length_a   1.000
_cell.length_b   1.000
_cell.length_c   1.000
_cell.angle_alpha   90.00
_cell.angle_beta   90.00
_cell.angle_gamma   90.00
#
_symmetry.space_group_name_H-M   'P 1'
#
loop_
_entity.id
_entity.type
_entity.pdbx_description
1 polymer ?
#
loop_
_entity_poly.entity_id
_entity_poly.type
_entity_poly.pdbx_seq_one_letter_code
_entity_poly.pdbx_strand_id
1 'polypeptide(L)'
;MDLILLLLTDGKPCLVPTNQCRIKRDGDGRIKHASMVDRSLNFRLGPPNSQSPYASFHTLFLSRFMRYVISTSEHLPADILFLFGKSDLLNKKVCMVLKIPKCSLRDFSEMGSILDNKFLVGHGMQDMSFDDTKYRDHAINLFNGMKDRIKINSQVPGDRNHILSFYDSEGSLYHTEYVTSKVQGTIVNPVTNSTTYTKIMN
;
A
#
# COMPACT_ATOMS: atom_id res chain seq x y z
N MET A 1 13.03 0.83 4.70
CA MET A 1 12.13 -0.11 3.98
C MET A 1 12.53 -0.12 2.51
N ASP A 2 12.70 -1.31 1.92
CA ASP A 2 13.03 -1.49 0.50
C ASP A 2 12.30 -2.74 0.01
N LEU A 3 11.21 -2.52 -0.71
CA LEU A 3 10.26 -3.57 -1.11
C LEU A 3 10.12 -3.60 -2.63
N ILE A 4 9.87 -4.78 -3.19
CA ILE A 4 9.51 -4.96 -4.59
C ILE A 4 8.13 -5.58 -4.72
N LEU A 5 7.33 -5.10 -5.67
CA LEU A 5 6.02 -5.66 -5.96
C LEU A 5 6.12 -6.84 -6.92
N LEU A 6 5.71 -8.00 -6.45
CA LEU A 6 5.49 -9.20 -7.24
C LEU A 6 3.99 -9.49 -7.37
N LEU A 7 3.64 -10.43 -8.22
CA LEU A 7 2.28 -10.93 -8.37
C LEU A 7 2.27 -12.43 -8.08
N LEU A 8 1.20 -12.89 -7.44
CA LEU A 8 0.91 -14.29 -7.28
C LEU A 8 0.18 -14.84 -8.52
N THR A 9 0.12 -16.16 -8.67
CA THR A 9 -0.59 -16.84 -9.77
C THR A 9 -2.09 -16.57 -9.76
N ASP A 10 -2.69 -16.27 -8.60
CA ASP A 10 -4.07 -15.81 -8.46
C ASP A 10 -4.24 -14.30 -8.77
N GLY A 11 -3.19 -13.62 -9.19
CA GLY A 11 -3.17 -12.20 -9.51
C GLY A 11 -3.06 -11.28 -8.29
N LYS A 12 -2.92 -11.79 -7.06
CA LYS A 12 -2.75 -10.91 -5.90
C LYS A 12 -1.39 -10.21 -5.92
N PRO A 13 -1.33 -8.89 -5.67
CA PRO A 13 -0.08 -8.21 -5.43
C PRO A 13 0.57 -8.69 -4.13
N CYS A 14 1.89 -8.82 -4.13
CA CYS A 14 2.68 -9.18 -2.98
C CYS A 14 3.89 -8.25 -2.90
N LEU A 15 4.04 -7.53 -1.79
CA LEU A 15 5.26 -6.79 -1.52
C LEU A 15 6.21 -7.70 -0.76
N VAL A 16 7.46 -7.75 -1.21
CA VAL A 16 8.52 -8.53 -0.54
C VAL A 16 9.77 -7.68 -0.39
N PRO A 17 10.59 -7.91 0.65
CA PRO A 17 11.90 -7.28 0.76
C PRO A 17 12.72 -7.50 -0.50
N THR A 18 13.30 -6.43 -1.05
CA THR A 18 14.04 -6.50 -2.33
C THR A 18 15.21 -7.48 -2.26
N ASN A 19 15.87 -7.61 -1.10
CA ASN A 19 16.94 -8.57 -0.86
C ASN A 19 16.50 -10.04 -0.86
N GLN A 20 15.19 -10.32 -0.76
CA GLN A 20 14.61 -11.66 -0.89
C GLN A 20 14.17 -11.97 -2.33
N CYS A 21 14.31 -11.03 -3.26
CA CYS A 21 13.96 -11.20 -4.67
C CYS A 21 15.22 -11.25 -5.55
N ARG A 22 15.24 -12.17 -6.51
CA ARG A 22 16.25 -12.30 -7.56
C ARG A 22 15.60 -12.03 -8.90
N ILE A 23 16.10 -11.02 -9.60
CA ILE A 23 15.63 -10.65 -10.93
C ILE A 23 16.66 -11.14 -11.94
N LYS A 24 16.24 -12.06 -12.83
CA LYS A 24 17.05 -12.49 -13.96
C LYS A 24 16.74 -11.62 -15.16
N ARG A 25 17.79 -11.02 -15.73
CA ARG A 25 17.72 -10.26 -16.98
C ARG A 25 18.28 -11.10 -18.14
N ASP A 26 17.82 -10.83 -19.36
CA ASP A 26 18.41 -11.39 -20.57
C ASP A 26 19.66 -10.61 -21.01
N GLY A 27 20.25 -10.99 -22.15
CA GLY A 27 21.45 -10.35 -22.71
C GLY A 27 21.24 -8.88 -23.08
N ASP A 28 19.99 -8.47 -23.32
CA ASP A 28 19.60 -7.09 -23.63
C ASP A 28 19.22 -6.28 -22.37
N GLY A 29 19.40 -6.87 -21.18
CA GLY A 29 19.09 -6.24 -19.90
C GLY A 29 17.60 -6.20 -19.54
N ARG A 30 16.73 -6.83 -20.34
CA ARG A 30 15.29 -6.92 -20.08
C ARG A 30 15.00 -7.96 -19.01
N ILE A 31 13.99 -7.72 -18.18
CA ILE A 31 13.64 -8.66 -17.12
C ILE A 31 12.98 -9.90 -17.73
N LYS A 32 13.59 -11.06 -17.52
CA LYS A 32 13.10 -12.36 -17.98
C LYS A 32 12.23 -13.05 -16.93
N HIS A 33 12.65 -13.00 -15.66
CA HIS A 33 11.94 -13.67 -14.57
C HIS A 33 12.33 -13.07 -13.21
N ALA A 34 11.40 -13.06 -12.27
CA ALA A 34 11.64 -12.73 -10.86
C ALA A 34 11.36 -13.95 -9.99
N SER A 35 12.27 -14.26 -9.06
CA SER A 35 12.16 -15.40 -8.15
C SER A 35 12.53 -14.99 -6.73
N MET A 36 11.86 -15.55 -5.74
CA MET A 36 12.22 -15.47 -4.34
C MET A 36 13.47 -16.31 -4.03
N VAL A 37 14.23 -15.85 -3.03
CA VAL A 37 15.32 -16.60 -2.40
C VAL A 37 14.78 -17.89 -1.78
N ASP A 38 13.66 -17.79 -1.04
CA ASP A 38 12.90 -18.97 -0.65
C ASP A 38 12.15 -19.53 -1.86
N ARG A 39 12.62 -20.69 -2.33
CA ARG A 39 12.05 -21.34 -3.51
C ARG A 39 10.66 -21.89 -3.28
N SER A 40 10.23 -22.08 -2.03
CA SER A 40 8.89 -22.56 -1.70
C SER A 40 7.80 -21.61 -2.20
N LEU A 41 8.09 -20.33 -2.41
CA LEU A 41 7.10 -19.36 -2.89
C LEU A 41 7.14 -19.15 -4.41
N ASN A 42 8.17 -19.67 -5.11
CA ASN A 42 8.35 -19.43 -6.53
C ASN A 42 7.24 -20.02 -7.40
N PHE A 43 6.70 -21.18 -7.04
CA PHE A 43 5.58 -21.79 -7.78
C PHE A 43 4.29 -20.97 -7.67
N ARG A 44 4.22 -20.04 -6.71
CA ARG A 44 3.07 -19.16 -6.51
C ARG A 44 3.23 -17.83 -7.21
N LEU A 45 4.40 -17.50 -7.77
CA LEU A 45 4.59 -16.25 -8.51
C LEU A 45 3.97 -16.37 -9.92
N GLY A 46 3.33 -15.29 -10.36
CA GLY A 46 2.66 -15.22 -11.66
C GLY A 46 2.97 -13.93 -12.41
N PRO A 47 2.74 -13.89 -13.72
CA PRO A 47 2.81 -12.67 -14.51
C PRO A 47 1.56 -11.79 -14.29
N PRO A 48 1.60 -10.53 -14.73
CA PRO A 48 0.41 -9.69 -14.87
C PRO A 48 -0.72 -10.38 -15.64
N ASN A 49 -1.92 -10.39 -15.05
CA ASN A 49 -3.15 -10.88 -15.66
C ASN A 49 -4.20 -9.76 -15.72
N SER A 50 -4.66 -9.37 -16.90
CA SER A 50 -5.66 -8.30 -17.09
C SER A 50 -7.06 -8.65 -16.59
N GLN A 51 -7.36 -9.94 -16.40
CA GLN A 51 -8.64 -10.42 -15.86
C GLN A 51 -8.64 -10.52 -14.33
N SER A 52 -7.52 -10.21 -13.68
CA SER A 52 -7.43 -10.22 -12.21
C SER A 52 -8.30 -9.10 -11.60
N PRO A 53 -8.96 -9.35 -10.44
CA PRO A 53 -9.57 -8.29 -9.64
C PRO A 53 -8.58 -7.16 -9.26
N TYR A 54 -7.28 -7.48 -9.29
CA TYR A 54 -6.19 -6.56 -8.95
C TYR A 54 -5.47 -5.99 -10.19
N ALA A 55 -6.05 -6.14 -11.39
CA ALA A 55 -5.41 -5.78 -12.65
C ALA A 55 -4.86 -4.34 -12.69
N SER A 56 -5.52 -3.39 -12.01
CA SER A 56 -5.03 -2.01 -11.95
C SER A 56 -3.66 -1.89 -11.27
N PHE A 57 -3.38 -2.70 -10.24
CA PHE A 57 -2.10 -2.75 -9.51
C PHE A 57 -1.03 -3.54 -10.27
N HIS A 58 -1.40 -4.35 -11.26
CA HIS A 58 -0.43 -5.10 -12.06
C HIS A 58 0.47 -4.19 -12.90
N THR A 59 0.02 -2.96 -13.18
CA THR A 59 0.86 -1.92 -13.81
C THR A 59 2.11 -1.60 -12.98
N LEU A 60 2.08 -1.87 -11.67
CA LEU A 60 3.20 -1.66 -10.77
C LEU A 60 4.10 -2.90 -10.62
N PHE A 61 3.86 -3.98 -11.38
CA PHE A 61 4.66 -5.19 -11.30
C PHE A 61 6.17 -4.89 -11.46
N LEU A 62 6.98 -5.49 -10.59
CA LEU A 62 8.42 -5.28 -10.45
C LEU A 62 8.86 -3.85 -10.11
N SER A 63 7.95 -3.01 -9.64
CA SER A 63 8.34 -1.71 -9.09
C SER A 63 8.99 -1.88 -7.72
N ARG A 64 10.08 -1.14 -7.51
CA ARG A 64 10.82 -1.10 -6.24
C ARG A 64 10.48 0.17 -5.48
N PHE A 65 10.04 0.03 -4.24
CA PHE A 65 9.66 1.09 -3.33
C PHE A 65 10.73 1.25 -2.25
N MET A 66 11.34 2.43 -2.19
CA MET A 66 12.48 2.70 -1.30
C MET A 66 12.22 3.84 -0.32
N ARG A 67 11.18 4.64 -0.57
CA ARG A 67 10.74 5.73 0.31
C ARG A 67 9.31 5.48 0.74
N TYR A 68 8.97 6.00 1.91
CA TYR A 68 7.61 5.92 2.40
C TYR A 68 7.26 7.08 3.31
N VAL A 69 5.96 7.28 3.48
CA VAL A 69 5.35 8.11 4.50
C VAL A 69 4.31 7.24 5.20
N ILE A 70 4.25 7.34 6.53
CA ILE A 70 3.19 6.72 7.32
C ILE A 70 2.33 7.82 7.94
N SER A 71 1.02 7.71 7.77
CA SER A 71 0.02 8.51 8.47
C SER A 71 -0.65 7.62 9.50
N THR A 72 -0.62 8.04 10.76
CA THR A 72 -1.17 7.30 11.90
C THR A 72 -1.99 8.22 12.79
N SER A 73 -2.93 7.64 13.52
CA SER A 73 -3.72 8.33 14.54
C SER A 73 -4.04 7.36 15.66
N GLU A 74 -4.03 7.84 16.91
CA GLU A 74 -4.31 7.04 18.11
C GLU A 74 -5.61 6.22 17.98
N HIS A 75 -6.62 6.81 17.36
CA HIS A 75 -7.97 6.24 17.27
C HIS A 75 -8.26 5.41 16.03
N LEU A 76 -7.31 5.35 15.08
CA LEU A 76 -7.45 4.48 13.92
C LEU A 76 -6.93 3.08 14.25
N PRO A 77 -7.64 2.02 13.81
CA PRO A 77 -7.19 0.64 13.98
C PRO A 77 -6.11 0.23 12.96
N ALA A 78 -5.75 1.12 12.05
CA ALA A 78 -4.82 0.89 10.96
C ALA A 78 -4.05 2.17 10.64
N ASP A 79 -2.83 2.00 10.15
CA ASP A 79 -2.00 3.07 9.64
C ASP A 79 -2.13 3.15 8.12
N ILE A 80 -1.99 4.34 7.56
CA ILE A 80 -1.99 4.55 6.11
C ILE A 80 -0.54 4.70 5.67
N LEU A 81 -0.10 3.81 4.79
CA LEU A 81 1.26 3.75 4.28
C LEU A 81 1.28 4.21 2.81
N PHE A 82 2.04 5.25 2.54
CA PHE A 82 2.34 5.73 1.20
C PHE A 82 3.72 5.23 0.82
N LEU A 83 3.81 4.44 -0.24
CA LEU A 83 5.05 3.90 -0.78
C LEU A 83 5.42 4.67 -2.05
N PHE A 84 6.69 5.03 -2.17
CA PHE A 84 7.24 5.73 -3.33
C PHE A 84 8.44 4.97 -3.89
N GLY A 85 8.46 4.86 -5.21
CA GLY A 85 9.40 3.97 -5.89
C GLY A 85 9.54 4.25 -7.37
N LYS A 86 10.17 3.31 -8.05
CA LYS A 86 10.39 3.33 -9.49
C LYS A 86 10.02 1.98 -10.11
N SER A 87 9.39 2.03 -11.28
CA SER A 87 9.29 0.89 -12.18
C SER A 87 10.39 0.97 -13.22
N ASP A 88 11.33 0.03 -13.17
CA ASP A 88 12.35 -0.10 -14.22
C ASP A 88 11.76 -0.58 -15.55
N LEU A 89 10.65 -1.32 -15.50
CA LEU A 89 9.94 -1.79 -16.69
C LEU A 89 9.33 -0.64 -17.48
N LEU A 90 8.71 0.30 -16.77
CA LEU A 90 8.01 1.44 -17.39
C LEU A 90 8.88 2.68 -17.48
N ASN A 91 10.06 2.68 -16.84
CA ASN A 91 10.88 3.85 -16.60
C ASN A 91 10.06 5.02 -16.04
N LYS A 92 9.25 4.75 -15.00
CA LYS A 92 8.36 5.73 -14.35
C LYS A 92 8.54 5.71 -12.84
N LYS A 93 8.25 6.85 -12.21
CA LYS A 93 8.06 6.92 -10.77
C LYS A 93 6.69 6.38 -10.42
N VAL A 94 6.60 5.65 -9.32
CA VAL A 94 5.37 4.99 -8.91
C VAL A 94 5.07 5.26 -7.45
N CYS A 95 3.78 5.24 -7.13
CA CYS A 95 3.32 5.29 -5.76
C CYS A 95 2.23 4.24 -5.51
N MET A 96 2.15 3.79 -4.26
CA MET A 96 1.13 2.88 -3.79
C MET A 96 0.65 3.34 -2.41
N VAL A 97 -0.64 3.31 -2.17
CA VAL A 97 -1.24 3.67 -0.89
C VAL A 97 -1.94 2.47 -0.31
N LEU A 98 -1.53 2.13 0.90
CA LEU A 98 -1.94 0.95 1.62
C LEU A 98 -2.51 1.33 2.98
N LYS A 99 -3.42 0.49 3.47
CA LYS A 99 -3.83 0.44 4.85
C LYS A 99 -3.18 -0.78 5.49
N ILE A 100 -2.32 -0.57 6.47
CA ILE A 100 -1.66 -1.66 7.21
C ILE A 100 -2.22 -1.74 8.63
N PRO A 101 -2.28 -2.94 9.26
CA PRO A 101 -2.63 -3.05 10.67
C PRO A 101 -1.75 -2.13 11.53
N LYS A 102 -2.33 -1.56 12.58
CA LYS A 102 -1.59 -0.68 13.47
C LYS A 102 -0.37 -1.38 14.07
N CYS A 103 0.75 -0.66 14.17
CA CYS A 103 2.02 -1.17 14.68
C CYS A 103 2.65 -2.31 13.86
N SER A 104 2.20 -2.58 12.63
CA SER A 104 2.73 -3.66 11.78
C SER A 104 3.82 -3.21 10.80
N LEU A 105 4.22 -1.93 10.81
CA LEU A 105 5.17 -1.38 9.83
C LEU A 105 6.51 -2.13 9.81
N ARG A 106 7.02 -2.55 10.98
CA ARG A 106 8.27 -3.30 11.09
C ARG A 106 8.15 -4.65 10.39
N ASP A 107 7.18 -5.46 10.80
CA ASP A 107 6.95 -6.79 10.23
C ASP A 107 6.68 -6.70 8.72
N PHE A 108 5.89 -5.71 8.30
CA PHE A 108 5.62 -5.44 6.89
C PHE A 108 6.89 -5.10 6.11
N SER A 109 7.81 -4.32 6.68
CA SER A 109 9.09 -3.97 6.03
C SER A 109 10.08 -5.14 6.01
N GLU A 110 10.05 -6.04 6.99
CA GLU A 110 11.02 -7.12 7.14
C GLU A 110 10.59 -8.42 6.44
N MET A 111 9.28 -8.70 6.41
CA MET A 111 8.72 -9.94 5.88
C MET A 111 7.91 -9.73 4.60
N GLY A 112 7.50 -8.48 4.31
CA GLY A 112 6.58 -8.20 3.22
C GLY A 112 5.14 -8.60 3.57
N SER A 113 4.25 -8.57 2.57
CA SER A 113 2.87 -8.99 2.73
C SER A 113 2.17 -9.27 1.40
N ILE A 114 1.20 -10.19 1.43
CA ILE A 114 0.25 -10.40 0.33
C ILE A 114 -0.85 -9.36 0.49
N LEU A 115 -1.07 -8.55 -0.54
CA LEU A 115 -1.99 -7.42 -0.51
C LEU A 115 -3.34 -7.84 -1.08
N ASP A 116 -4.34 -7.95 -0.21
CA ASP A 116 -5.73 -8.09 -0.61
C ASP A 116 -6.47 -6.74 -0.57
N ASN A 117 -7.80 -6.76 -0.81
CA ASN A 117 -8.63 -5.56 -0.81
C ASN A 117 -8.73 -4.87 0.56
N LYS A 118 -8.26 -5.49 1.65
CA LYS A 118 -8.21 -4.85 2.97
C LYS A 118 -6.99 -3.92 3.08
N PHE A 119 -5.91 -4.23 2.36
CA PHE A 119 -4.71 -3.39 2.30
C PHE A 119 -4.81 -2.30 1.25
N LEU A 120 -5.28 -2.65 0.05
CA LEU A 120 -5.17 -1.78 -1.12
C LEU A 120 -6.13 -0.59 -1.04
N VAL A 121 -5.59 0.64 -1.09
CA VAL A 121 -6.37 1.88 -1.18
C VAL A 121 -6.26 2.48 -2.58
N GLY A 122 -5.05 2.57 -3.13
CA GLY A 122 -4.83 3.07 -4.47
C GLY A 122 -3.38 3.04 -4.92
N HIS A 123 -3.13 3.54 -6.12
CA HIS A 123 -1.82 3.58 -6.74
C HIS A 123 -1.74 4.71 -7.77
N GLY A 124 -0.52 5.02 -8.21
CA GLY A 124 -0.27 6.02 -9.23
C GLY A 124 1.08 5.84 -9.91
N MET A 125 1.19 6.47 -11.08
CA MET A 125 2.42 6.53 -11.86
C MET A 125 2.63 7.98 -12.30
N GLN A 126 3.89 8.41 -12.27
CA GLN A 126 4.32 9.74 -12.66
C GLN A 126 5.54 9.66 -13.57
N ASP A 127 5.77 10.74 -14.30
CA ASP A 127 6.97 10.87 -15.12
C ASP A 127 8.23 10.98 -14.24
N MET A 128 9.38 10.59 -14.79
CA MET A 128 10.66 10.58 -14.07
C MET A 128 11.16 11.99 -13.70
N SER A 129 10.63 13.02 -14.35
CA SER A 129 10.90 14.44 -14.06
C SER A 129 10.34 14.92 -12.73
N PHE A 130 9.45 14.16 -12.09
CA PHE A 130 8.97 14.47 -10.75
C PHE A 130 10.14 14.47 -9.76
N ASP A 131 10.19 15.42 -8.84
CA ASP A 131 11.29 15.57 -7.90
C ASP A 131 11.12 14.62 -6.70
N ASP A 132 12.07 13.72 -6.47
CA ASP A 132 12.01 12.77 -5.35
C ASP A 132 12.08 13.44 -3.98
N THR A 133 12.54 14.69 -3.90
CA THR A 133 12.52 15.45 -2.64
C THR A 133 11.10 15.88 -2.23
N LYS A 134 10.14 15.86 -3.16
CA LYS A 134 8.76 16.28 -2.95
C LYS A 134 7.80 15.15 -2.59
N TYR A 135 8.31 13.96 -2.29
CA TYR A 135 7.47 12.81 -1.94
C TYR A 135 6.60 13.06 -0.68
N ARG A 136 7.07 13.91 0.25
CA ARG A 136 6.30 14.35 1.43
C ARG A 136 5.03 15.10 1.00
N ASP A 137 5.19 16.15 0.20
CA ASP A 137 4.05 16.92 -0.34
C ASP A 137 3.14 16.04 -1.20
N HIS A 138 3.74 15.11 -1.96
CA HIS A 138 2.97 14.16 -2.76
C HIS A 138 2.13 13.22 -1.90
N ALA A 139 2.62 12.76 -0.74
CA ALA A 139 1.84 11.96 0.19
C ALA A 139 0.60 12.72 0.71
N ILE A 140 0.74 14.01 1.03
CA ILE A 140 -0.38 14.85 1.46
C ILE A 140 -1.41 15.03 0.34
N ASN A 141 -0.94 15.26 -0.89
CA ASN A 141 -1.82 15.37 -2.06
C ASN A 141 -2.55 14.05 -2.35
N LEU A 142 -1.85 12.92 -2.27
CA LEU A 142 -2.45 11.59 -2.43
C LEU A 142 -3.51 11.35 -1.36
N PHE A 143 -3.19 11.60 -0.09
CA PHE A 143 -4.13 11.45 1.01
C PHE A 143 -5.40 12.27 0.76
N ASN A 144 -5.27 13.56 0.47
CA ASN A 144 -6.41 14.44 0.22
C ASN A 144 -7.25 13.99 -0.98
N GLY A 145 -6.63 13.46 -2.02
CA GLY A 145 -7.32 12.95 -3.22
C GLY A 145 -7.99 11.59 -3.05
N MET A 146 -7.74 10.87 -1.95
CA MET A 146 -8.23 9.50 -1.78
C MET A 146 -8.75 9.13 -0.39
N LYS A 147 -8.79 10.09 0.56
CA LYS A 147 -9.23 9.86 1.94
C LYS A 147 -10.67 9.33 2.03
N ASP A 148 -11.51 9.68 1.08
CA ASP A 148 -12.87 9.17 0.88
C ASP A 148 -12.92 7.67 0.54
N ARG A 149 -11.83 7.10 0.01
CA ARG A 149 -11.68 5.67 -0.31
C ARG A 149 -11.15 4.84 0.88
N ILE A 150 -10.67 5.50 1.93
CA ILE A 150 -10.08 4.83 3.09
C ILE A 150 -11.19 4.31 4.00
N LYS A 151 -11.51 3.02 3.85
CA LYS A 151 -12.52 2.35 4.66
C LYS A 151 -11.96 1.86 5.99
N ILE A 152 -12.57 2.28 7.09
CA ILE A 152 -12.21 1.92 8.47
C ILE A 152 -13.38 1.15 9.08
N ASN A 153 -13.09 -0.01 9.68
CA ASN A 153 -14.09 -0.73 10.47
C ASN A 153 -14.00 -0.27 11.93
N SER A 154 -15.15 0.02 12.53
CA SER A 154 -15.25 0.47 13.92
C SER A 154 -16.48 -0.15 14.58
N GLN A 155 -16.39 -0.44 15.88
CA GLN A 155 -17.56 -0.83 16.69
C GLN A 155 -18.29 0.40 17.27
N VAL A 156 -17.73 1.59 17.10
CA VAL A 156 -18.30 2.83 17.66
C VAL A 156 -19.22 3.49 16.63
N PRO A 157 -20.49 3.78 16.96
CA PRO A 157 -21.41 4.47 16.05
C PRO A 157 -20.97 5.92 15.79
N GLY A 158 -21.60 6.54 14.78
CA GLY A 158 -21.49 7.97 14.50
C GLY A 158 -20.16 8.44 13.92
N ASP A 159 -20.04 9.75 13.73
CA ASP A 159 -18.85 10.38 13.16
C ASP A 159 -17.73 10.49 14.22
N ARG A 160 -16.48 10.59 13.78
CA ARG A 160 -15.33 10.73 14.69
C ARG A 160 -14.26 11.63 14.09
N ASN A 161 -13.75 12.55 14.89
CA ASN A 161 -12.59 13.36 14.54
C ASN A 161 -11.30 12.59 14.84
N HIS A 162 -10.33 12.72 13.94
CA HIS A 162 -9.02 12.11 14.04
C HIS A 162 -7.97 13.19 13.83
N ILE A 163 -6.88 13.08 14.58
CA ILE A 163 -5.65 13.81 14.33
C ILE A 163 -4.69 12.81 13.70
N LEU A 164 -4.35 13.03 12.44
CA LEU A 164 -3.42 12.21 11.68
C LEU A 164 -2.04 12.86 11.71
N SER A 165 -1.06 12.11 12.18
CA SER A 165 0.34 12.51 12.19
C SER A 165 1.08 11.80 11.05
N PHE A 166 1.76 12.59 10.21
CA PHE A 166 2.52 12.09 9.06
C PHE A 166 4.00 12.06 9.38
N TYR A 167 4.58 10.87 9.35
CA TYR A 167 5.99 10.62 9.54
C TYR A 167 6.62 10.19 8.22
N ASP A 168 7.81 10.69 7.93
CA ASP A 168 8.58 10.25 6.78
C ASP A 168 9.39 8.97 7.05
N SER A 169 10.16 8.56 6.06
CA SER A 169 11.02 7.37 6.14
C SER A 169 12.15 7.46 7.17
N GLU A 170 12.49 8.66 7.64
CA GLU A 170 13.49 8.91 8.68
C GLU A 170 12.87 8.90 10.09
N GLY A 171 11.53 8.82 10.17
CA GLY A 171 10.79 8.87 11.43
C GLY A 171 10.47 10.29 11.89
N SER A 172 10.70 11.30 11.05
CA SER A 172 10.43 12.70 11.39
C SER A 172 8.96 13.02 11.14
N LEU A 173 8.29 13.55 12.17
CA LEU A 173 6.98 14.17 12.03
C LEU A 173 7.12 15.46 11.22
N TYR A 174 6.38 15.59 10.12
CA TYR A 174 6.46 16.78 9.27
C TYR A 174 5.10 17.40 8.91
N HIS A 175 3.99 16.71 9.18
CA HIS A 175 2.65 17.22 8.93
C HIS A 175 1.62 16.59 9.88
N THR A 176 0.57 17.36 10.18
CA THR A 176 -0.57 16.91 10.96
C THR A 176 -1.85 17.36 10.28
N GLU A 177 -2.81 16.45 10.13
CA GLU A 177 -4.12 16.75 9.51
C GLU A 177 -5.26 16.37 10.44
N TYR A 178 -6.30 17.20 10.48
CA TYR A 178 -7.53 16.93 11.20
C TYR A 178 -8.59 16.45 10.22
N VAL A 179 -9.10 15.23 10.42
CA VAL A 179 -10.09 14.63 9.52
C VAL A 179 -11.28 14.09 10.29
N THR A 180 -12.45 14.09 9.66
CA THR A 180 -13.66 13.52 10.24
C THR A 180 -14.04 12.25 9.48
N SER A 181 -14.08 11.12 10.18
CA SER A 181 -14.61 9.88 9.61
C SER A 181 -16.13 9.85 9.75
N LYS A 182 -16.85 9.56 8.66
CA LYS A 182 -18.31 9.40 8.64
C LYS A 182 -18.72 7.96 8.39
N VAL A 183 -19.84 7.54 8.96
CA VAL A 183 -20.40 6.20 8.72
C VAL A 183 -20.93 6.11 7.28
N GLN A 184 -20.42 5.14 6.52
CA GLN A 184 -20.87 4.82 5.16
C GLN A 184 -21.78 3.59 5.14
N GLY A 185 -21.61 2.66 6.07
CA GLY A 185 -22.41 1.45 6.13
C GLY A 185 -22.30 0.75 7.47
N THR A 186 -23.22 -0.19 7.69
CA THR A 186 -23.34 -0.96 8.93
C THR A 186 -23.50 -2.43 8.60
N ILE A 187 -22.72 -3.27 9.27
CA ILE A 187 -22.77 -4.73 9.17
C ILE A 187 -23.15 -5.28 10.54
N VAL A 188 -24.24 -6.04 10.59
CA VAL A 188 -24.68 -6.72 11.82
C VAL A 188 -24.37 -8.20 11.67
N ASN A 189 -23.63 -8.76 12.63
CA ASN A 189 -23.45 -10.21 12.70
C ASN A 189 -24.70 -10.82 13.36
N PRO A 190 -25.47 -11.65 12.65
CA PRO A 190 -26.74 -12.18 13.17
C PRO A 190 -26.55 -13.22 14.30
N VAL A 191 -25.36 -13.80 14.43
CA VAL A 191 -25.07 -14.81 15.46
C VAL A 191 -24.67 -14.17 16.77
N THR A 192 -23.80 -13.17 16.73
CA THR A 192 -23.27 -12.49 17.93
C THR A 192 -24.02 -11.21 18.28
N ASN A 193 -24.93 -10.76 17.40
CA ASN A 193 -25.57 -9.44 17.44
C ASN A 193 -24.58 -8.25 17.47
N SER A 194 -23.32 -8.48 17.08
CA SER A 194 -22.28 -7.42 17.06
C SER A 194 -22.44 -6.54 15.82
N THR A 195 -22.32 -5.23 15.99
CA THR A 195 -22.49 -4.24 14.91
C THR A 195 -21.17 -3.58 14.54
N THR A 196 -20.73 -3.75 13.30
CA THR A 196 -19.55 -3.10 12.74
C THR A 196 -19.97 -1.97 11.81
N TYR A 197 -19.49 -0.77 12.05
CA TYR A 197 -19.66 0.40 11.20
C TYR A 197 -18.45 0.54 10.26
N THR A 198 -18.70 0.61 8.96
CA THR A 198 -17.71 1.00 7.96
C THR A 198 -17.75 2.51 7.83
N LYS A 199 -16.61 3.17 8.11
CA LYS A 199 -16.43 4.61 8.04
C LYS A 199 -15.46 4.99 6.92
N ILE A 200 -15.66 6.15 6.32
CA ILE A 200 -14.75 6.79 5.36
C ILE A 200 -14.28 8.13 5.90
N MET A 201 -13.09 8.60 5.51
CA MET A 201 -12.57 9.90 5.94
C MET A 201 -13.01 11.03 5.01
N ASN A 202 -13.28 12.21 5.58
CA ASN A 202 -13.49 13.47 4.88
C ASN A 202 -12.54 14.54 5.40
#